data_AF-A0A7V2EAY6-F1
#
_entry.id   AF-A0A7V2EAY6-F1
#
_cell.length_a   1.000
_cell.length_b   1.000
_cell.length_c   1.000
_cell.angle_alpha   90.00
_cell.angle_beta   90.00
_cell.angle_gamma   90.00
#
_symmetry.space_group_name_H-M   'P 1'
#
loop_
_entity.id
_entity.type
_entity.pdbx_description
1 polymer ?
#
loop_
_entity_poly.entity_id
_entity_poly.type
_entity_poly.pdbx_seq_one_letter_code
_entity_poly.pdbx_strand_id
1 'polypeptide(L)'
;MAEQRRARLQVEQLEDRTVPAGNVAISLFDPTINSTPNPVGDETVFIVGDELANNIILAVLPLTQGNYDAPPFFSDVNIRTPVGRWLFVFDGDGSTQISGGDLNGGNWAALLIQDTTPLGTGTVNARQIVINLAEGPDTLQVNYFDSRPANLGGGGGGGGAQQLAAWTGVLQFSGFGGNNSFVADPAILPDIVSRGGGGGGGGGGGGGGTPIPHTLFFSPGQSPNPPAGTPGVQLNLGQGGSNSVSITGATFDGTLAIASGDGDDTIQLTDGVDIDGALRLDLGRGNNSVRIASNVQIDDQLWMRGSDGNDSLVIDGSIVPNTLVGNVNFIAGDGNNLLSVLNTSVDGQLYYRAGTGNDRLLLRQSDFGIGIDMVSGSGNDYFEMFRSTFGVSPDGIGQISGRVRFVKVAGDGSLKLLQSSLHGDLQVSLNSGNDSVVVQSSQIDGLTFLYTYGPRADRDVVSVTGSRFYSNVAIRTGAGNDFITVARNQFYGNLLLDAGAGNDVVQVSNNFFYANLSAALGSGNDFANIFGNGFFGPTATIDGGTGQDRIFQSRNQGPAAFRNFP
;
A
#
# COMPACT_ATOMS: atom_id res chain seq x y z
N MET A 1 11.17 55.85 -24.07
CA MET A 1 11.29 55.57 -22.63
C MET A 1 10.14 56.26 -21.95
N ALA A 2 9.04 55.54 -21.70
CA ALA A 2 7.91 56.05 -20.95
C ALA A 2 8.07 55.61 -19.49
N GLU A 3 7.86 56.56 -18.59
CA GLU A 3 8.09 56.48 -17.15
C GLU A 3 7.07 55.51 -16.50
N GLN A 4 7.56 54.46 -15.83
CA GLN A 4 6.71 53.58 -15.00
C GLN A 4 6.13 54.40 -13.85
N ARG A 5 4.86 54.82 -13.95
CA ARG A 5 4.13 55.36 -12.80
C ARG A 5 3.79 54.20 -11.86
N ARG A 6 4.56 54.06 -10.79
CA ARG A 6 4.23 53.17 -9.66
C ARG A 6 3.17 53.85 -8.80
N ALA A 7 1.93 53.38 -8.86
CA ALA A 7 0.92 53.74 -7.88
C ALA A 7 1.18 52.90 -6.61
N ARG A 8 1.43 53.56 -5.47
CA ARG A 8 1.57 52.90 -4.17
C ARG A 8 0.21 52.93 -3.50
N LEU A 9 -0.44 51.78 -3.36
CA LEU A 9 -1.64 51.65 -2.53
C LEU A 9 -1.18 51.59 -1.06
N GLN A 10 -1.56 52.58 -0.26
CA GLN A 10 -1.46 52.52 1.20
C GLN A 10 -2.86 52.20 1.73
N VAL A 11 -2.98 51.07 2.44
CA VAL A 11 -4.16 50.76 3.25
C VAL A 11 -3.83 51.24 4.67
N GLU A 12 -4.59 52.21 5.16
CA GLU A 12 -4.46 52.72 6.53
C GLU A 12 -5.36 51.89 7.46
N GLN A 13 -4.90 51.69 8.70
CA GLN A 13 -5.64 50.97 9.74
C GLN A 13 -6.90 51.76 10.09
N LEU A 14 -8.08 51.25 9.71
CA LEU A 14 -9.34 51.78 10.22
C LEU A 14 -9.52 51.31 11.66
N GLU A 15 -9.71 52.29 12.54
CA GLU A 15 -9.90 52.21 14.00
C GLU A 15 -10.80 51.05 14.45
N ASP A 16 -10.54 50.51 15.64
CA ASP A 16 -11.29 49.42 16.32
C ASP A 16 -12.81 49.52 16.08
N ARG A 17 -13.35 48.68 15.21
CA ARG A 17 -14.80 48.50 15.05
C ARG A 17 -15.20 47.10 15.44
N THR A 18 -16.17 47.01 16.34
CA THR A 18 -16.84 45.78 16.79
C THR A 18 -17.88 45.24 15.79
N VAL A 19 -17.76 45.62 14.51
CA VAL A 19 -18.66 45.17 13.41
C VAL A 19 -17.79 44.79 12.21
N PRO A 20 -17.98 43.61 11.59
CA PRO A 20 -17.17 43.18 10.45
C PRO A 20 -17.19 44.20 9.30
N ALA A 21 -16.02 44.54 8.77
CA ALA A 21 -15.91 45.38 7.58
C ALA A 21 -16.52 44.65 6.37
N GLY A 22 -17.40 45.34 5.63
CA GLY A 22 -17.96 44.82 4.39
C GLY A 22 -16.91 44.62 3.30
N ASN A 23 -17.26 43.81 2.30
CA ASN A 23 -16.39 43.42 1.19
C ASN A 23 -15.73 44.62 0.49
N VAL A 24 -14.39 44.60 0.38
CA VAL A 24 -13.62 45.55 -0.44
C VAL A 24 -13.31 44.89 -1.78
N ALA A 25 -13.73 45.51 -2.88
CA ALA A 25 -13.39 45.08 -4.23
C ALA A 25 -12.44 46.08 -4.89
N ILE A 26 -11.33 45.60 -5.44
CA ILE A 26 -10.43 46.39 -6.30
C ILE A 26 -10.56 45.86 -7.73
N SER A 27 -10.85 46.75 -8.67
CA SER A 27 -10.87 46.46 -10.11
C SER A 27 -9.78 47.30 -10.78
N LEU A 28 -8.83 46.63 -11.43
CA LEU A 28 -7.86 47.28 -12.30
C LEU A 28 -8.42 47.22 -13.73
N PHE A 29 -9.14 48.26 -14.12
CA PHE A 29 -9.47 48.52 -15.52
C PHE A 29 -8.58 49.67 -16.01
N ASP A 30 -7.89 49.49 -17.14
CA ASP A 30 -7.49 50.61 -17.98
C ASP A 30 -8.61 50.82 -19.02
N PRO A 31 -9.45 51.86 -18.87
CA PRO A 31 -10.56 52.07 -19.78
C PRO A 31 -10.16 52.77 -21.08
N THR A 32 -8.86 52.88 -21.42
CA THR A 32 -8.42 53.66 -22.59
C THR A 32 -7.89 52.84 -23.77
N ILE A 33 -8.84 52.54 -24.68
CA ILE A 33 -8.71 52.64 -26.15
C ILE A 33 -8.05 51.48 -26.92
N ASN A 34 -8.91 50.79 -27.68
CA ASN A 34 -8.71 50.13 -28.98
C ASN A 34 -7.39 50.46 -29.72
N SER A 35 -6.47 49.50 -29.85
CA SER A 35 -5.78 49.12 -31.11
C SER A 35 -4.40 48.44 -30.97
N THR A 36 -3.92 48.08 -29.78
CA THR A 36 -2.76 47.17 -29.67
C THR A 36 -2.94 46.16 -28.54
N PRO A 37 -2.69 44.85 -28.76
CA PRO A 37 -2.70 43.87 -27.69
C PRO A 37 -1.68 44.27 -26.63
N ASN A 38 -2.08 44.23 -25.35
CA ASN A 38 -1.14 44.24 -24.26
C ASN A 38 -0.19 43.03 -24.47
N PRO A 39 1.14 43.21 -24.53
CA PRO A 39 2.03 42.06 -24.64
C PRO A 39 1.79 41.13 -23.44
N VAL A 40 1.56 39.85 -23.75
CA VAL A 40 1.38 38.77 -22.79
C VAL A 40 2.54 38.81 -21.77
N GLY A 41 2.23 39.03 -20.49
CA GLY A 41 3.21 38.88 -19.41
C GLY A 41 3.18 39.87 -18.22
N ASP A 42 2.29 40.86 -18.17
CA ASP A 42 2.36 41.93 -17.13
C ASP A 42 1.14 41.98 -16.20
N GLU A 43 0.78 40.86 -15.58
CA GLU A 43 -0.29 40.81 -14.56
C GLU A 43 0.14 39.94 -13.37
N THR A 44 1.09 40.43 -12.56
CA THR A 44 1.44 39.79 -11.28
C THR A 44 0.60 40.42 -10.16
N VAL A 45 -0.40 39.68 -9.68
CA VAL A 45 -1.17 40.04 -8.47
C VAL A 45 -0.49 39.39 -7.26
N PHE A 46 -0.06 40.21 -6.30
CA PHE A 46 0.42 39.73 -5.00
C PHE A 46 -0.68 39.87 -3.95
N ILE A 47 -0.96 38.79 -3.24
CA ILE A 47 -1.87 38.75 -2.10
C ILE A 47 -1.09 38.24 -0.89
N VAL A 48 -1.15 38.99 0.21
CA VAL A 48 -0.58 38.59 1.51
C VAL A 48 -1.72 38.63 2.52
N GLY A 49 -2.02 37.50 3.15
CA GLY A 49 -3.04 37.38 4.20
C GLY A 49 -2.48 37.71 5.58
N ASP A 50 -3.34 38.26 6.47
CA ASP A 50 -3.01 38.51 7.88
C ASP A 50 -3.18 37.26 8.76
N GLU A 51 -2.60 37.30 9.96
CA GLU A 51 -2.49 36.15 10.87
C GLU A 51 -3.77 35.84 11.68
N LEU A 52 -4.86 36.60 11.54
CA LEU A 52 -6.00 36.46 12.45
C LEU A 52 -7.34 36.77 11.74
N ALA A 53 -7.91 35.71 11.13
CA ALA A 53 -9.28 35.59 10.58
C ALA A 53 -9.43 35.71 9.05
N ASN A 54 -8.98 34.66 8.35
CA ASN A 54 -9.54 34.02 7.15
C ASN A 54 -10.68 34.76 6.41
N ASN A 55 -10.36 35.46 5.32
CA ASN A 55 -11.00 35.30 3.99
C ASN A 55 -10.32 36.20 2.94
N ILE A 56 -9.91 35.62 1.81
CA ILE A 56 -9.57 36.36 0.59
C ILE A 56 -10.32 35.72 -0.58
N ILE A 57 -11.13 36.51 -1.29
CA ILE A 57 -11.85 36.08 -2.49
C ILE A 57 -11.05 36.51 -3.72
N LEU A 58 -10.62 35.53 -4.51
CA LEU A 58 -10.10 35.73 -5.86
C LEU A 58 -11.22 35.38 -6.85
N ALA A 59 -11.63 36.33 -7.69
CA ALA A 59 -12.52 36.09 -8.81
C ALA A 59 -11.74 36.28 -10.12
N VAL A 60 -11.53 35.19 -10.86
CA VAL A 60 -11.12 35.24 -12.27
C VAL A 60 -12.39 35.03 -13.09
N LEU A 61 -12.92 36.13 -13.64
CA LEU A 61 -14.06 36.08 -14.56
C LEU A 61 -13.54 35.91 -15.99
N PRO A 62 -13.90 34.83 -16.71
CA PRO A 62 -13.83 34.88 -18.17
C PRO A 62 -14.97 35.78 -18.68
N LEU A 63 -14.62 36.95 -19.19
CA LEU A 63 -15.54 37.74 -20.00
C LEU A 63 -15.62 37.12 -21.40
N THR A 64 -16.66 36.35 -21.70
CA THR A 64 -17.05 36.14 -23.10
C THR A 64 -17.75 37.39 -23.61
N GLN A 65 -17.04 38.21 -24.40
CA GLN A 65 -17.68 39.16 -25.31
C GLN A 65 -17.21 38.92 -26.75
N GLY A 66 -18.01 38.13 -27.48
CA GLY A 66 -17.94 38.00 -28.94
C GLY A 66 -16.82 37.10 -29.46
N ASN A 67 -17.15 36.29 -30.46
CA ASN A 67 -16.29 35.46 -31.32
C ASN A 67 -14.77 35.72 -31.22
N TYR A 68 -14.11 35.09 -30.25
CA TYR A 68 -12.67 34.92 -30.26
C TYR A 68 -12.34 33.50 -29.76
N ASP A 69 -11.83 32.68 -30.68
CA ASP A 69 -11.22 31.39 -30.40
C ASP A 69 -9.87 31.62 -29.71
N ALA A 70 -9.87 31.78 -28.40
CA ALA A 70 -8.67 31.66 -27.59
C ALA A 70 -8.89 30.53 -26.57
N PRO A 71 -8.09 29.45 -26.60
CA PRO A 71 -8.20 28.41 -25.59
C PRO A 71 -7.84 29.01 -24.22
N PRO A 72 -8.65 28.80 -23.16
CA PRO A 72 -8.26 29.18 -21.81
C PRO A 72 -7.03 28.36 -21.41
N PHE A 73 -5.92 29.05 -21.20
CA PHE A 73 -4.72 28.47 -20.59
C PHE A 73 -4.88 28.56 -19.07
N PHE A 74 -5.02 27.41 -18.41
CA PHE A 74 -4.75 27.33 -16.97
C PHE A 74 -3.27 26.95 -16.80
N SER A 75 -2.48 27.86 -16.26
CA SER A 75 -1.17 27.55 -15.69
C SER A 75 -1.24 27.73 -14.18
N ASP A 76 -0.72 26.74 -13.45
CA ASP A 76 -0.37 26.72 -12.02
C ASP A 76 -1.06 27.78 -11.12
N VAL A 77 -2.08 27.36 -10.36
CA VAL A 77 -2.64 28.19 -9.29
C VAL A 77 -1.75 28.09 -8.05
N ASN A 78 -0.90 29.09 -7.83
CA ASN A 78 0.05 29.11 -6.71
C ASN A 78 -0.49 29.99 -5.57
N ILE A 79 -0.94 29.36 -4.48
CA ILE A 79 -1.49 30.07 -3.31
C ILE A 79 -0.53 29.90 -2.13
N ARG A 80 -0.01 31.01 -1.60
CA ARG A 80 0.86 31.05 -0.42
C ARG A 80 0.19 31.87 0.68
N THR A 81 -0.39 31.23 1.69
CA THR A 81 -0.70 31.88 2.98
C THR A 81 -0.41 30.92 4.14
N PRO A 82 -0.39 31.36 5.41
CA PRO A 82 0.06 30.53 6.54
C PRO A 82 -1.06 29.78 7.27
N VAL A 83 -2.35 30.02 6.97
CA VAL A 83 -3.49 29.33 7.60
C VAL A 83 -4.79 29.68 6.84
N GLY A 84 -5.66 28.69 6.59
CA GLY A 84 -7.01 28.90 6.03
C GLY A 84 -7.62 27.65 5.37
N ARG A 85 -8.95 27.49 5.43
CA ARG A 85 -9.71 26.50 4.63
C ARG A 85 -10.07 27.12 3.28
N TRP A 86 -9.95 26.37 2.20
CA TRP A 86 -10.13 26.87 0.83
C TRP A 86 -11.39 26.32 0.16
N LEU A 87 -12.07 27.18 -0.61
CA LEU A 87 -13.23 26.87 -1.45
C LEU A 87 -12.85 27.21 -2.90
N PHE A 88 -12.82 26.22 -3.78
CA PHE A 88 -12.62 26.41 -5.23
C PHE A 88 -13.93 26.15 -5.96
N VAL A 89 -14.44 27.16 -6.67
CA VAL A 89 -15.65 27.07 -7.52
C VAL A 89 -15.23 27.37 -8.95
N PHE A 90 -15.43 26.43 -9.87
CA PHE A 90 -15.33 26.68 -11.31
C PHE A 90 -16.72 26.53 -11.93
N ASP A 91 -17.28 27.65 -12.37
CA ASP A 91 -18.56 27.71 -13.09
C ASP A 91 -18.25 27.83 -14.59
N GLY A 92 -18.60 26.81 -15.36
CA GLY A 92 -18.34 26.73 -16.80
C GLY A 92 -19.47 27.28 -17.68
N ASP A 93 -20.63 27.64 -17.12
CA ASP A 93 -21.76 28.14 -17.92
C ASP A 93 -22.44 29.42 -17.37
N GLY A 94 -21.97 29.92 -16.22
CA GLY A 94 -22.44 31.17 -15.63
C GLY A 94 -23.85 31.06 -15.03
N SER A 95 -24.42 29.87 -14.89
CA SER A 95 -25.80 29.69 -14.40
C SER A 95 -25.90 29.38 -12.91
N THR A 96 -24.79 29.11 -12.22
CA THR A 96 -24.80 28.71 -10.81
C THR A 96 -24.53 29.89 -9.88
N GLN A 97 -25.60 30.57 -9.43
CA GLN A 97 -25.49 31.47 -8.29
C GLN A 97 -25.39 30.68 -6.97
N ILE A 98 -24.20 30.65 -6.38
CA ILE A 98 -23.98 30.21 -4.98
C ILE A 98 -24.14 31.44 -4.08
N SER A 99 -25.29 31.57 -3.41
CA SER A 99 -25.45 32.50 -2.30
C SER A 99 -25.05 31.83 -1.00
N GLY A 100 -23.95 32.26 -0.38
CA GLY A 100 -23.51 31.77 0.92
C GLY A 100 -24.54 32.03 2.01
N GLY A 101 -24.74 31.06 2.90
CA GLY A 101 -25.56 31.19 4.09
C GLY A 101 -24.86 30.57 5.30
N ASP A 102 -24.85 31.31 6.41
CA ASP A 102 -24.32 30.88 7.71
C ASP A 102 -25.31 29.96 8.43
N LEU A 103 -24.85 28.79 8.90
CA LEU A 103 -25.46 28.12 10.05
C LEU A 103 -24.37 27.40 10.88
N ASN A 104 -24.05 27.97 12.05
CA ASN A 104 -23.48 27.29 13.22
C ASN A 104 -22.30 26.32 12.99
N GLY A 105 -21.13 26.85 12.63
CA GLY A 105 -19.85 26.26 13.04
C GLY A 105 -19.06 25.44 12.02
N GLY A 106 -19.43 25.44 10.74
CA GLY A 106 -18.57 24.87 9.70
C GLY A 106 -19.05 25.25 8.30
N ASN A 107 -18.30 26.07 7.58
CA ASN A 107 -18.55 26.34 6.16
C ASN A 107 -17.83 25.28 5.32
N TRP A 108 -18.55 24.65 4.39
CA TRP A 108 -18.07 23.61 3.47
C TRP A 108 -18.24 24.02 2.00
N ALA A 109 -17.55 23.32 1.10
CA ALA A 109 -17.31 23.68 -0.29
C ALA A 109 -17.41 22.46 -1.23
N ALA A 110 -17.95 22.66 -2.44
CA ALA A 110 -18.04 21.65 -3.51
C ALA A 110 -17.12 22.02 -4.67
N LEU A 111 -16.31 21.07 -5.17
CA LEU A 111 -15.53 21.21 -6.40
C LEU A 111 -16.14 20.29 -7.47
N LEU A 112 -16.73 20.89 -8.52
CA LEU A 112 -17.09 20.19 -9.76
C LEU A 112 -16.06 20.57 -10.82
N ILE A 113 -15.25 19.61 -11.27
CA ILE A 113 -14.40 19.78 -12.46
C ILE A 113 -15.15 19.13 -13.61
N GLN A 114 -15.85 19.94 -14.39
CA GLN A 114 -16.48 19.53 -15.63
C GLN A 114 -15.69 20.10 -16.81
N ASP A 115 -15.23 19.25 -17.73
CA ASP A 115 -14.89 19.68 -19.09
C ASP A 115 -16.21 19.90 -19.84
N THR A 116 -16.65 21.16 -19.95
CA THR A 116 -17.79 21.56 -20.78
C THR A 116 -17.34 21.98 -22.18
N THR A 117 -16.63 21.11 -22.90
CA THR A 117 -16.57 21.29 -24.36
C THR A 117 -17.88 20.79 -25.00
N PRO A 118 -18.57 21.62 -25.80
CA PRO A 118 -19.69 21.15 -26.62
C PRO A 118 -19.19 20.00 -27.50
N LEU A 119 -19.95 18.89 -27.51
CA LEU A 119 -19.71 17.71 -28.33
C LEU A 119 -19.27 18.10 -29.76
N GLY A 120 -17.95 18.09 -30.04
CA GLY A 120 -17.45 18.28 -31.40
C GLY A 120 -16.07 18.92 -31.59
N THR A 121 -15.47 19.63 -30.61
CA THR A 121 -14.18 20.33 -30.86
C THR A 121 -13.20 20.23 -29.69
N GLY A 122 -12.17 19.39 -29.85
CA GLY A 122 -10.90 19.45 -29.11
C GLY A 122 -10.98 19.18 -27.60
N THR A 123 -10.88 17.91 -27.22
CA THR A 123 -10.77 17.46 -25.82
C THR A 123 -9.56 18.11 -25.13
N VAL A 124 -9.78 18.91 -24.09
CA VAL A 124 -8.69 19.49 -23.27
C VAL A 124 -8.63 18.71 -21.96
N ASN A 125 -7.79 17.68 -21.93
CA ASN A 125 -7.54 16.91 -20.71
C ASN A 125 -6.77 17.79 -19.70
N ALA A 126 -7.41 18.22 -18.61
CA ALA A 126 -6.67 18.71 -17.46
C ALA A 126 -5.76 17.58 -16.95
N ARG A 127 -4.43 17.76 -17.02
CA ARG A 127 -3.44 16.71 -16.68
C ARG A 127 -2.94 16.76 -15.24
N GLN A 128 -3.29 17.81 -14.50
CA GLN A 128 -2.80 18.06 -13.14
C GLN A 128 -3.77 18.97 -12.40
N ILE A 129 -4.07 18.63 -11.14
CA ILE A 129 -4.81 19.47 -10.19
C ILE A 129 -3.87 19.66 -9.00
N VAL A 130 -3.13 20.76 -9.01
CA VAL A 130 -2.30 21.12 -7.86
C VAL A 130 -3.18 21.88 -6.88
N ILE A 131 -3.38 21.34 -5.68
CA ILE A 131 -4.03 22.07 -4.61
C ILE A 131 -2.92 22.60 -3.70
N ASN A 132 -2.47 23.82 -3.97
CA ASN A 132 -1.49 24.49 -3.13
C ASN A 132 -2.16 24.98 -1.85
N LEU A 133 -2.17 24.11 -0.86
CA LEU A 133 -2.61 24.45 0.48
C LEU A 133 -1.41 24.93 1.32
N ALA A 134 -1.71 25.82 2.24
CA ALA A 134 -0.80 26.62 3.08
C ALA A 134 0.20 25.80 3.90
N GLU A 135 1.14 26.46 4.61
CA GLU A 135 1.90 25.81 5.69
C GLU A 135 0.94 25.44 6.84
N GLY A 136 0.57 24.15 6.98
CA GLY A 136 -0.38 23.70 8.01
C GLY A 136 -1.06 22.36 7.67
N PRO A 137 -1.85 21.77 8.60
CA PRO A 137 -2.59 20.54 8.32
C PRO A 137 -3.77 20.79 7.39
N ASP A 138 -3.83 20.04 6.29
CA ASP A 138 -4.89 20.15 5.29
C ASP A 138 -5.84 18.94 5.28
N THR A 139 -7.06 19.12 4.80
CA THR A 139 -7.99 18.01 4.61
C THR A 139 -8.82 18.20 3.34
N LEU A 140 -8.77 17.23 2.44
CA LEU A 140 -9.64 17.11 1.27
C LEU A 140 -10.57 15.91 1.48
N GLN A 141 -11.88 16.15 1.40
CA GLN A 141 -12.89 15.10 1.45
C GLN A 141 -13.68 15.10 0.15
N VAL A 142 -13.89 13.92 -0.41
CA VAL A 142 -14.67 13.71 -1.63
C VAL A 142 -15.64 12.54 -1.44
N ASN A 143 -16.84 12.68 -1.98
CA ASN A 143 -17.88 11.66 -1.86
C ASN A 143 -17.78 10.62 -2.98
N TYR A 144 -16.88 10.82 -3.93
CA TYR A 144 -16.63 9.92 -5.03
C TYR A 144 -15.20 10.11 -5.48
N PHE A 145 -14.50 9.00 -5.66
CA PHE A 145 -13.09 8.97 -6.01
C PHE A 145 -12.83 7.73 -6.84
N ASP A 146 -13.42 7.70 -8.02
CA ASP A 146 -13.44 6.54 -8.89
C ASP A 146 -13.02 6.99 -10.27
N SER A 147 -12.21 6.17 -10.92
CA SER A 147 -11.84 6.34 -12.30
C SER A 147 -12.90 5.84 -13.25
N ARG A 148 -14.04 5.24 -12.92
CA ARG A 148 -15.06 4.86 -13.92
C ARG A 148 -16.11 5.96 -14.10
N PRO A 149 -16.66 6.18 -15.32
CA PRO A 149 -17.67 7.22 -15.51
C PRO A 149 -18.98 6.80 -14.82
N ALA A 150 -19.53 7.65 -13.95
CA ALA A 150 -20.85 7.41 -13.38
C ALA A 150 -21.95 7.91 -14.32
N ASN A 151 -22.98 7.09 -14.56
CA ASN A 151 -24.20 7.53 -15.23
C ASN A 151 -25.07 8.31 -14.24
N LEU A 152 -25.17 9.64 -14.40
CA LEU A 152 -26.00 10.50 -13.56
C LEU A 152 -27.52 10.36 -13.78
N GLY A 153 -27.93 9.51 -14.74
CA GLY A 153 -29.34 9.30 -15.09
C GLY A 153 -29.89 10.47 -15.92
N GLY A 154 -30.33 10.19 -17.15
CA GLY A 154 -31.13 11.11 -17.95
C GLY A 154 -32.61 10.84 -17.71
N GLY A 155 -33.34 11.79 -17.12
CA GLY A 155 -34.80 11.74 -17.12
C GLY A 155 -35.32 11.63 -18.55
N GLY A 156 -36.20 10.66 -18.81
CA GLY A 156 -36.65 10.30 -20.15
C GLY A 156 -37.15 11.51 -20.94
N GLY A 157 -36.45 11.82 -22.04
CA GLY A 157 -36.86 12.86 -22.97
C GLY A 157 -35.70 13.44 -23.77
N GLY A 158 -35.17 12.70 -24.75
CA GLY A 158 -34.42 13.23 -25.91
C GLY A 158 -33.10 13.98 -25.69
N GLY A 159 -32.72 14.34 -24.46
CA GLY A 159 -31.41 14.90 -24.12
C GLY A 159 -30.43 13.77 -23.85
N GLY A 160 -29.27 13.78 -24.52
CA GLY A 160 -28.20 12.81 -24.28
C GLY A 160 -27.87 12.71 -22.79
N ALA A 161 -27.56 11.50 -22.32
CA ALA A 161 -27.07 11.31 -20.96
C ALA A 161 -25.91 12.28 -20.70
N GLN A 162 -26.00 13.09 -19.66
CA GLN A 162 -24.87 13.91 -19.23
C GLN A 162 -23.79 12.96 -18.72
N GLN A 163 -22.79 12.72 -19.57
CA GLN A 163 -21.58 12.01 -19.23
C GLN A 163 -20.55 13.04 -18.81
N LEU A 164 -19.92 12.80 -17.67
CA LEU A 164 -18.85 13.64 -17.16
C LEU A 164 -17.53 13.15 -17.70
N ALA A 165 -16.80 14.07 -18.33
CA ALA A 165 -15.51 13.80 -18.94
C ALA A 165 -14.39 13.71 -17.88
N ALA A 166 -13.22 13.37 -18.37
CA ALA A 166 -12.41 12.30 -17.83
C ALA A 166 -11.04 12.82 -17.36
N TRP A 167 -10.68 12.67 -16.07
CA TRP A 167 -9.41 13.19 -15.54
C TRP A 167 -8.35 12.11 -15.28
N THR A 168 -7.13 12.40 -15.76
CA THR A 168 -5.88 11.67 -15.44
C THR A 168 -4.85 12.70 -14.99
N GLY A 169 -4.36 12.63 -13.76
CA GLY A 169 -3.37 13.60 -13.31
C GLY A 169 -2.86 13.43 -11.89
N VAL A 170 -2.09 14.44 -11.47
CA VAL A 170 -1.52 14.52 -10.13
C VAL A 170 -2.40 15.41 -9.26
N LEU A 171 -2.84 14.87 -8.12
CA LEU A 171 -3.35 15.61 -6.97
C LEU A 171 -2.18 15.82 -6.01
N GLN A 172 -1.79 17.08 -5.78
CA GLN A 172 -0.65 17.42 -4.93
C GLN A 172 -1.04 18.43 -3.87
N PHE A 173 -0.67 18.13 -2.62
CA PHE A 173 -0.60 19.06 -1.49
C PHE A 173 0.82 19.66 -1.48
N SER A 174 0.95 20.98 -1.51
CA SER A 174 2.26 21.64 -1.67
C SER A 174 2.97 22.04 -0.37
N GLY A 175 2.46 21.60 0.79
CA GLY A 175 3.04 21.93 2.09
C GLY A 175 4.40 21.24 2.32
N PHE A 176 5.35 21.96 2.91
CA PHE A 176 6.61 21.40 3.44
C PHE A 176 6.49 20.92 4.91
N GLY A 177 5.28 20.96 5.47
CA GLY A 177 4.93 20.46 6.80
C GLY A 177 3.43 20.63 7.09
N GLY A 178 2.92 19.83 8.04
CA GLY A 178 1.49 19.78 8.39
C GLY A 178 0.88 18.39 8.18
N ASN A 179 -0.13 18.02 8.96
CA ASN A 179 -0.79 16.72 8.85
C ASN A 179 -1.89 16.80 7.78
N ASN A 180 -1.65 16.24 6.59
CA ASN A 180 -2.59 16.30 5.48
C ASN A 180 -3.49 15.08 5.44
N SER A 181 -4.75 15.26 5.07
CA SER A 181 -5.76 14.20 5.03
C SER A 181 -6.49 14.17 3.70
N PHE A 182 -6.59 13.00 3.10
CA PHE A 182 -7.45 12.72 1.96
C PHE A 182 -8.50 11.67 2.35
N VAL A 183 -9.77 11.99 2.18
CA VAL A 183 -10.88 11.07 2.46
C VAL A 183 -11.76 10.94 1.24
N ALA A 184 -11.91 9.72 0.75
CA ALA A 184 -12.84 9.35 -0.31
C ALA A 184 -13.84 8.32 0.22
N ASP A 185 -15.10 8.70 0.37
CA ASP A 185 -16.13 7.81 0.89
C ASP A 185 -17.51 8.10 0.27
N PRO A 186 -18.13 7.14 -0.45
CA PRO A 186 -19.44 7.28 -1.07
C PRO A 186 -20.58 7.44 -0.06
N ALA A 187 -20.38 7.10 1.21
CA ALA A 187 -21.37 7.32 2.26
C ALA A 187 -21.40 8.78 2.75
N ILE A 188 -20.40 9.60 2.39
CA ILE A 188 -20.47 11.03 2.64
C ILE A 188 -21.61 11.59 1.79
N LEU A 189 -22.71 11.96 2.43
CA LEU A 189 -23.84 12.57 1.74
C LEU A 189 -23.45 14.01 1.37
N PRO A 190 -23.76 14.48 0.14
CA PRO A 190 -23.66 15.90 -0.14
C PRO A 190 -24.61 16.60 0.82
N ASP A 191 -24.11 17.56 1.59
CA ASP A 191 -24.96 18.35 2.47
C ASP A 191 -25.80 19.28 1.59
N ILE A 192 -26.98 18.79 1.21
CA ILE A 192 -27.88 19.51 0.32
C ILE A 192 -28.45 20.68 1.13
N VAL A 193 -27.97 21.89 0.85
CA VAL A 193 -28.76 23.10 1.13
C VAL A 193 -29.98 23.02 0.23
N SER A 194 -31.05 22.39 0.73
CA SER A 194 -32.36 22.51 0.10
C SER A 194 -32.70 23.99 0.10
N ARG A 195 -32.91 24.59 -1.09
CA ARG A 195 -33.50 25.92 -1.15
C ARG A 195 -34.85 25.82 -0.46
N GLY A 196 -34.94 26.35 0.77
CA GLY A 196 -36.21 26.65 1.38
C GLY A 196 -36.94 27.57 0.41
N GLY A 197 -37.93 27.01 -0.29
CA GLY A 197 -38.81 27.79 -1.16
C GLY A 197 -39.47 28.85 -0.31
N GLY A 198 -38.96 30.08 -0.38
CA GLY A 198 -39.68 31.26 0.05
C GLY A 198 -40.92 31.37 -0.81
N GLY A 199 -42.05 30.86 -0.29
CA GLY A 199 -43.35 30.97 -0.92
C GLY A 199 -43.71 32.44 -1.10
N GLY A 200 -43.54 32.92 -2.33
CA GLY A 200 -43.91 34.26 -2.75
C GLY A 200 -44.38 34.26 -4.20
N GLY A 201 -45.54 33.66 -4.44
CA GLY A 201 -46.44 34.02 -5.54
C GLY A 201 -46.09 33.59 -6.98
N GLY A 202 -46.87 32.65 -7.49
CA GLY A 202 -47.39 32.72 -8.86
C GLY A 202 -46.68 31.88 -9.94
N GLY A 203 -47.35 30.80 -10.35
CA GLY A 203 -47.38 30.38 -11.75
C GLY A 203 -46.34 29.37 -12.23
N GLY A 204 -46.73 28.09 -12.23
CA GLY A 204 -46.53 27.15 -13.34
C GLY A 204 -45.10 26.83 -13.82
N GLY A 205 -44.65 25.62 -13.50
CA GLY A 205 -43.83 24.81 -14.40
C GLY A 205 -42.37 24.61 -13.99
N GLY A 206 -42.05 23.37 -13.63
CA GLY A 206 -40.82 22.71 -14.06
C GLY A 206 -39.58 22.90 -13.19
N GLY A 207 -38.94 21.78 -12.86
CA GLY A 207 -37.54 21.73 -12.48
C GLY A 207 -37.27 21.85 -10.98
N GLY A 208 -37.78 20.91 -10.19
CA GLY A 208 -37.03 20.53 -8.99
C GLY A 208 -35.69 19.99 -9.47
N GLY A 209 -34.68 20.86 -9.50
CA GLY A 209 -33.33 20.48 -9.89
C GLY A 209 -32.88 19.34 -9.01
N THR A 210 -32.72 18.16 -9.60
CA THR A 210 -32.06 17.04 -8.94
C THR A 210 -30.70 17.55 -8.47
N PRO A 211 -30.38 17.46 -7.16
CA PRO A 211 -29.09 17.90 -6.66
C PRO A 211 -28.00 17.19 -7.46
N ILE A 212 -27.13 17.95 -8.14
CA ILE A 212 -25.92 17.38 -8.72
C ILE A 212 -25.01 17.08 -7.52
N PRO A 213 -24.67 15.81 -7.25
CA PRO A 213 -23.82 15.47 -6.12
C PRO A 213 -22.45 16.16 -6.27
N HIS A 214 -21.84 16.52 -5.14
CA HIS A 214 -20.48 17.07 -5.10
C HIS A 214 -19.53 15.92 -5.37
N THR A 215 -19.17 15.76 -6.63
CA THR A 215 -18.58 14.53 -7.12
C THR A 215 -17.35 14.88 -7.94
N LEU A 216 -16.18 14.49 -7.44
CA LEU A 216 -14.95 14.55 -8.20
C LEU A 216 -14.87 13.26 -9.01
N PHE A 217 -15.18 13.33 -10.30
CA PHE A 217 -15.14 12.19 -11.20
C PHE A 217 -13.74 12.02 -11.77
N PHE A 218 -13.21 10.81 -11.69
CA PHE A 218 -12.01 10.37 -12.40
C PHE A 218 -12.51 9.42 -13.51
N SER A 219 -11.70 9.12 -14.53
CA SER A 219 -12.15 8.34 -15.69
C SER A 219 -11.19 7.25 -16.17
N PRO A 220 -11.68 6.28 -16.96
CA PRO A 220 -10.85 5.34 -17.66
C PRO A 220 -10.84 5.68 -19.14
N GLY A 221 -9.67 6.03 -19.64
CA GLY A 221 -9.46 6.01 -21.08
C GLY A 221 -9.12 4.60 -21.53
N GLN A 222 -9.88 4.05 -22.48
CA GLN A 222 -9.34 3.02 -23.37
C GLN A 222 -8.23 3.66 -24.23
N SER A 223 -6.99 3.22 -24.03
CA SER A 223 -5.86 3.57 -24.91
C SER A 223 -5.93 2.76 -26.21
N PRO A 224 -5.72 3.36 -27.39
CA PRO A 224 -5.18 2.61 -28.51
C PRO A 224 -3.71 2.27 -28.17
N ASN A 225 -3.52 1.10 -27.54
CA ASN A 225 -2.30 0.50 -26.96
C ASN A 225 -1.94 0.90 -25.51
N PRO A 226 -2.21 0.03 -24.51
CA PRO A 226 -1.44 -0.08 -23.27
C PRO A 226 -0.36 -1.18 -23.42
N PRO A 227 0.71 -1.34 -22.61
CA PRO A 227 1.37 -0.55 -21.54
C PRO A 227 2.72 0.05 -22.05
N ALA A 228 3.62 0.65 -21.25
CA ALA A 228 3.83 0.48 -19.80
C ALA A 228 4.13 1.81 -19.09
N GLY A 229 3.10 2.33 -18.43
CA GLY A 229 3.00 3.71 -17.92
C GLY A 229 1.54 4.16 -18.00
N THR A 230 0.63 3.32 -17.50
CA THR A 230 -0.82 3.50 -17.61
C THR A 230 -1.26 4.82 -16.94
N PRO A 231 -2.22 5.57 -17.52
CA PRO A 231 -2.80 6.73 -16.86
C PRO A 231 -3.42 6.28 -15.53
N GLY A 232 -3.06 6.94 -14.44
CA GLY A 232 -3.47 6.58 -13.08
C GLY A 232 -3.71 7.81 -12.22
N VAL A 233 -4.10 7.60 -10.97
CA VAL A 233 -4.29 8.66 -9.97
C VAL A 233 -3.04 8.75 -9.12
N GLN A 234 -2.44 9.94 -9.03
CA GLN A 234 -1.33 10.20 -8.10
C GLN A 234 -1.79 11.15 -6.99
N LEU A 235 -1.67 10.73 -5.74
CA LEU A 235 -1.84 11.56 -4.55
C LEU A 235 -0.47 11.84 -3.94
N ASN A 236 -0.11 13.11 -3.79
CA ASN A 236 1.11 13.53 -3.12
C ASN A 236 0.76 14.43 -1.94
N LEU A 237 0.98 13.95 -0.71
CA LEU A 237 0.57 14.62 0.54
C LEU A 237 1.65 15.57 1.08
N GLY A 238 2.73 15.81 0.35
CA GLY A 238 3.80 16.72 0.74
C GLY A 238 5.08 16.01 1.17
N GLN A 239 5.99 16.76 1.79
CA GLN A 239 7.33 16.26 2.19
C GLN A 239 7.46 15.97 3.69
N GLY A 240 6.47 16.34 4.51
CA GLY A 240 6.57 16.30 5.97
C GLY A 240 5.20 16.28 6.66
N GLY A 241 5.14 15.76 7.88
CA GLY A 241 3.92 15.71 8.71
C GLY A 241 3.30 14.30 8.75
N SER A 242 2.39 14.05 9.70
CA SER A 242 1.67 12.78 9.80
C SER A 242 0.40 12.82 8.96
N ASN A 243 0.45 12.24 7.77
CA ASN A 243 -0.62 12.32 6.79
C ASN A 243 -1.57 11.13 6.86
N SER A 244 -2.76 11.29 6.31
CA SER A 244 -3.77 10.24 6.26
C SER A 244 -4.46 10.15 4.90
N VAL A 245 -4.70 8.93 4.44
CA VAL A 245 -5.52 8.63 3.25
C VAL A 245 -6.54 7.57 3.63
N SER A 246 -7.81 7.81 3.33
CA SER A 246 -8.88 6.82 3.46
C SER A 246 -9.66 6.77 2.16
N ILE A 247 -9.78 5.59 1.55
CA ILE A 247 -10.52 5.36 0.31
C ILE A 247 -11.46 4.17 0.50
N THR A 248 -12.74 4.41 0.26
CA THR A 248 -13.82 3.43 0.44
C THR A 248 -14.55 3.22 -0.89
N GLY A 249 -14.70 1.96 -1.35
CA GLY A 249 -15.57 1.59 -2.48
C GLY A 249 -15.28 2.29 -3.81
N ALA A 250 -14.01 2.56 -4.09
CA ALA A 250 -13.55 3.25 -5.29
C ALA A 250 -13.01 2.27 -6.34
N THR A 251 -13.18 2.58 -7.63
CA THR A 251 -12.55 1.80 -8.70
C THR A 251 -11.49 2.61 -9.45
N PHE A 252 -10.40 1.95 -9.86
CA PHE A 252 -9.27 2.55 -10.57
C PHE A 252 -8.85 1.68 -11.75
N ASP A 253 -9.15 2.06 -12.98
CA ASP A 253 -8.79 1.34 -14.20
C ASP A 253 -7.28 1.43 -14.52
N GLY A 254 -6.54 2.19 -13.71
CA GLY A 254 -5.10 2.38 -13.83
C GLY A 254 -4.42 2.40 -12.46
N THR A 255 -3.17 2.85 -12.43
CA THR A 255 -2.38 2.86 -11.20
C THR A 255 -2.93 3.84 -10.17
N LEU A 256 -3.02 3.42 -8.90
CA LEU A 256 -3.17 4.32 -7.76
C LEU A 256 -1.80 4.51 -7.10
N ALA A 257 -1.25 5.72 -7.15
CA ALA A 257 0.02 6.07 -6.54
C ALA A 257 -0.18 7.06 -5.40
N ILE A 258 0.36 6.77 -4.22
CA ILE A 258 0.30 7.63 -3.03
C ILE A 258 1.72 7.88 -2.54
N ALA A 259 2.08 9.15 -2.38
CA ALA A 259 3.32 9.59 -1.76
C ALA A 259 3.01 10.50 -0.57
N SER A 260 3.55 10.20 0.61
CA SER A 260 3.20 10.92 1.85
C SER A 260 4.32 11.77 2.46
N GLY A 261 5.59 11.48 2.13
CA GLY A 261 6.73 12.27 2.64
C GLY A 261 7.24 11.76 4.00
N ASP A 262 7.90 12.60 4.79
CA ASP A 262 8.37 12.22 6.13
C ASP A 262 7.28 12.42 7.20
N GLY A 263 7.14 11.50 8.14
CA GLY A 263 6.21 11.57 9.27
C GLY A 263 5.48 10.24 9.48
N ASP A 264 4.69 10.13 10.55
CA ASP A 264 3.92 8.90 10.78
C ASP A 264 2.65 8.94 9.93
N ASP A 265 2.65 8.30 8.76
CA ASP A 265 1.54 8.33 7.81
C ASP A 265 0.59 7.14 7.96
N THR A 266 -0.67 7.32 7.57
CA THR A 266 -1.68 6.27 7.60
C THR A 266 -2.45 6.19 6.28
N ILE A 267 -2.53 5.01 5.67
CA ILE A 267 -3.32 4.77 4.45
C ILE A 267 -4.30 3.62 4.69
N GLN A 268 -5.56 3.82 4.34
CA GLN A 268 -6.62 2.82 4.48
C GLN A 268 -7.39 2.68 3.17
N LEU A 269 -7.49 1.44 2.66
CA LEU A 269 -8.35 1.07 1.55
C LEU A 269 -9.41 0.09 2.06
N THR A 270 -10.69 0.41 1.87
CA THR A 270 -11.83 -0.29 2.48
C THR A 270 -12.99 -0.52 1.51
N ASP A 271 -13.82 -1.52 1.83
CA ASP A 271 -15.15 -1.73 1.25
C ASP A 271 -15.24 -1.71 -0.28
N GLY A 272 -14.55 -2.62 -0.97
CA GLY A 272 -14.73 -2.78 -2.42
C GLY A 272 -13.85 -1.88 -3.28
N VAL A 273 -12.68 -1.47 -2.78
CA VAL A 273 -11.68 -0.81 -3.64
C VAL A 273 -11.20 -1.79 -4.69
N ASP A 274 -11.27 -1.40 -5.96
CA ASP A 274 -10.90 -2.20 -7.13
C ASP A 274 -9.87 -1.43 -7.95
N ILE A 275 -8.68 -1.98 -8.17
CA ILE A 275 -7.59 -1.32 -8.89
C ILE A 275 -7.15 -2.24 -10.03
N ASP A 276 -7.57 -1.95 -11.26
CA ASP A 276 -7.19 -2.71 -12.46
C ASP A 276 -5.67 -2.57 -12.75
N GLY A 277 -5.04 -1.50 -12.24
CA GLY A 277 -3.60 -1.25 -12.32
C GLY A 277 -2.82 -1.57 -11.05
N ALA A 278 -1.61 -1.01 -10.95
CA ALA A 278 -0.76 -1.17 -9.77
C ALA A 278 -1.19 -0.26 -8.60
N LEU A 279 -0.98 -0.69 -7.36
CA LEU A 279 -1.01 0.16 -6.17
C LEU A 279 0.42 0.49 -5.74
N ARG A 280 0.80 1.76 -5.75
CA ARG A 280 2.14 2.23 -5.40
C ARG A 280 2.11 3.17 -4.20
N LEU A 281 2.82 2.83 -3.14
CA LEU A 281 2.88 3.57 -1.89
C LEU A 281 4.35 3.94 -1.58
N ASP A 282 4.67 5.23 -1.59
CA ASP A 282 5.99 5.79 -1.26
C ASP A 282 5.87 6.63 0.03
N LEU A 283 6.25 6.09 1.19
CA LEU A 283 5.86 6.62 2.51
C LEU A 283 6.97 7.34 3.30
N GLY A 284 8.15 7.52 2.72
CA GLY A 284 9.26 8.26 3.36
C GLY A 284 9.68 7.70 4.72
N ARG A 285 10.19 8.57 5.61
CA ARG A 285 10.55 8.22 7.00
C ARG A 285 9.35 8.33 7.92
N GLY A 286 9.42 7.71 9.09
CA GLY A 286 8.37 7.72 10.11
C GLY A 286 7.77 6.32 10.30
N ASN A 287 6.88 6.17 11.28
CA ASN A 287 6.18 4.91 11.50
C ASN A 287 4.90 4.90 10.66
N ASN A 288 4.98 4.34 9.45
CA ASN A 288 3.86 4.38 8.52
C ASN A 288 2.98 3.14 8.65
N SER A 289 1.66 3.32 8.48
CA SER A 289 0.67 2.26 8.62
C SER A 289 -0.25 2.22 7.41
N VAL A 290 -0.18 1.12 6.67
CA VAL A 290 -1.07 0.84 5.54
C VAL A 290 -1.98 -0.32 5.89
N ARG A 291 -3.29 -0.13 5.72
CA ARG A 291 -4.30 -1.17 5.85
C ARG A 291 -5.09 -1.32 4.56
N ILE A 292 -5.01 -2.50 3.98
CA ILE A 292 -5.92 -2.98 2.92
C ILE A 292 -6.93 -3.88 3.62
N ALA A 293 -8.15 -3.39 3.80
CA ALA A 293 -9.21 -4.16 4.44
C ALA A 293 -9.77 -5.24 3.49
N SER A 294 -10.86 -5.89 3.90
CA SER A 294 -11.47 -6.97 3.14
C SER A 294 -12.15 -6.47 1.87
N ASN A 295 -12.31 -7.36 0.88
CA ASN A 295 -12.92 -7.05 -0.42
C ASN A 295 -12.18 -5.96 -1.21
N VAL A 296 -10.85 -6.00 -1.22
CA VAL A 296 -10.02 -5.15 -2.09
C VAL A 296 -9.36 -6.00 -3.17
N GLN A 297 -9.39 -5.51 -4.40
CA GLN A 297 -8.80 -6.14 -5.59
C GLN A 297 -7.71 -5.24 -6.19
N ILE A 298 -6.58 -5.85 -6.55
CA ILE A 298 -5.46 -5.21 -7.26
C ILE A 298 -5.03 -6.15 -8.39
N ASP A 299 -5.28 -5.77 -9.63
CA ASP A 299 -5.07 -6.63 -10.80
C ASP A 299 -3.63 -6.60 -11.35
N ASP A 300 -2.80 -5.69 -10.83
CA ASP A 300 -1.37 -5.65 -11.10
C ASP A 300 -0.57 -5.67 -9.77
N GLN A 301 0.59 -5.03 -9.72
CA GLN A 301 1.49 -5.09 -8.58
C GLN A 301 1.05 -4.19 -7.42
N LEU A 302 1.19 -4.71 -6.19
CA LEU A 302 1.26 -3.89 -4.98
C LEU A 302 2.73 -3.58 -4.68
N TRP A 303 3.03 -2.32 -4.47
CA TRP A 303 4.35 -1.86 -4.12
C TRP A 303 4.27 -0.86 -2.97
N MET A 304 4.97 -1.15 -1.88
CA MET A 304 5.12 -0.26 -0.73
C MET A 304 6.60 -0.09 -0.41
N ARG A 305 7.04 1.15 -0.26
CA ARG A 305 8.37 1.51 0.21
C ARG A 305 8.28 2.46 1.39
N GLY A 306 8.84 2.03 2.51
CA GLY A 306 9.21 2.84 3.66
C GLY A 306 10.69 3.23 3.62
N SER A 307 11.17 3.81 4.72
CA SER A 307 12.56 4.19 4.92
C SER A 307 13.00 3.93 6.36
N ASP A 308 13.15 4.97 7.19
CA ASP A 308 13.51 4.81 8.59
C ASP A 308 12.23 4.90 9.43
N GLY A 309 11.95 3.92 10.28
CA GLY A 309 10.77 3.89 11.15
C GLY A 309 10.12 2.52 11.17
N ASN A 310 9.14 2.31 12.07
CA ASN A 310 8.43 1.04 12.15
C ASN A 310 7.25 1.07 11.17
N ASP A 311 7.45 0.52 9.97
CA ASP A 311 6.44 0.50 8.93
C ASP A 311 5.59 -0.77 8.96
N SER A 312 4.30 -0.64 8.70
CA SER A 312 3.35 -1.75 8.72
C SER A 312 2.46 -1.78 7.48
N LEU A 313 2.42 -2.91 6.79
CA LEU A 313 1.43 -3.24 5.78
C LEU A 313 0.55 -4.40 6.28
N VAL A 314 -0.74 -4.13 6.45
CA VAL A 314 -1.74 -5.11 6.85
C VAL A 314 -2.73 -5.32 5.72
N ILE A 315 -2.72 -6.50 5.12
CA ILE A 315 -3.70 -6.96 4.15
C ILE A 315 -4.64 -7.94 4.85
N ASP A 316 -5.88 -7.50 5.07
CA ASP A 316 -6.83 -8.15 5.95
C ASP A 316 -8.12 -8.54 5.22
N GLY A 317 -8.11 -9.73 4.62
CA GLY A 317 -9.27 -10.33 3.97
C GLY A 317 -10.20 -11.08 4.93
N SER A 318 -10.15 -10.84 6.25
CA SER A 318 -10.87 -11.66 7.24
C SER A 318 -12.39 -11.76 7.07
N ILE A 319 -13.03 -10.78 6.43
CA ILE A 319 -14.48 -10.80 6.16
C ILE A 319 -14.74 -11.36 4.77
N VAL A 320 -14.07 -10.79 3.77
CA VAL A 320 -14.11 -11.20 2.36
C VAL A 320 -12.66 -11.22 1.87
N PRO A 321 -12.21 -12.30 1.21
CA PRO A 321 -10.84 -12.39 0.73
C PRO A 321 -10.45 -11.21 -0.16
N ASN A 322 -9.18 -10.80 -0.05
CA ASN A 322 -8.58 -9.88 -1.00
C ASN A 322 -7.93 -10.67 -2.15
N THR A 323 -7.85 -10.03 -3.31
CA THR A 323 -7.23 -10.60 -4.51
C THR A 323 -6.14 -9.67 -5.02
N LEU A 324 -4.90 -10.17 -5.07
CA LEU A 324 -3.75 -9.45 -5.61
C LEU A 324 -3.15 -10.28 -6.73
N VAL A 325 -3.43 -9.89 -7.98
CA VAL A 325 -3.01 -10.65 -9.15
C VAL A 325 -1.50 -10.50 -9.41
N GLY A 326 -0.95 -9.31 -9.18
CA GLY A 326 0.47 -9.06 -9.38
C GLY A 326 1.34 -9.43 -8.17
N ASN A 327 2.60 -8.99 -8.27
CA ASN A 327 3.57 -9.13 -7.19
C ASN A 327 3.23 -8.20 -6.01
N VAL A 328 3.52 -8.67 -4.80
CA VAL A 328 3.54 -7.84 -3.59
C VAL A 328 4.97 -7.50 -3.27
N ASN A 329 5.33 -6.22 -3.32
CA ASN A 329 6.67 -5.72 -3.03
C ASN A 329 6.63 -4.86 -1.78
N PHE A 330 7.16 -5.38 -0.67
CA PHE A 330 7.28 -4.63 0.58
C PHE A 330 8.77 -4.35 0.85
N ILE A 331 9.15 -3.08 0.72
CA ILE A 331 10.50 -2.57 0.97
C ILE A 331 10.42 -1.72 2.23
N ALA A 332 10.76 -2.30 3.37
CA ALA A 332 10.50 -1.71 4.66
C ALA A 332 11.53 -0.64 5.07
N GLY A 333 12.81 -0.90 4.80
CA GLY A 333 13.89 -0.05 5.30
C GLY A 333 14.29 -0.41 6.74
N ASP A 334 14.79 0.56 7.51
CA ASP A 334 15.26 0.39 8.89
C ASP A 334 14.11 0.61 9.89
N GLY A 335 14.04 -0.20 10.94
CA GLY A 335 13.00 -0.19 11.97
C GLY A 335 12.39 -1.57 12.19
N ASN A 336 11.43 -1.71 13.11
CA ASN A 336 10.73 -2.99 13.33
C ASN A 336 9.51 -3.04 12.42
N ASN A 337 9.65 -3.65 11.25
CA ASN A 337 8.62 -3.59 10.23
C ASN A 337 7.70 -4.80 10.23
N LEU A 338 6.47 -4.63 9.73
CA LEU A 338 5.46 -5.68 9.67
C LEU A 338 4.83 -5.76 8.27
N LEU A 339 4.85 -6.95 7.67
CA LEU A 339 3.89 -7.34 6.63
C LEU A 339 3.00 -8.45 7.19
N SER A 340 1.71 -8.19 7.32
CA SER A 340 0.71 -9.19 7.69
C SER A 340 -0.28 -9.39 6.54
N VAL A 341 -0.39 -10.61 6.04
CA VAL A 341 -1.34 -11.03 5.02
C VAL A 341 -2.28 -12.07 5.62
N LEU A 342 -3.58 -11.80 5.60
CA LEU A 342 -4.62 -12.66 6.15
C LEU A 342 -5.72 -12.89 5.12
N ASN A 343 -6.11 -14.16 4.92
CA ASN A 343 -7.23 -14.56 4.07
C ASN A 343 -7.21 -13.86 2.70
N THR A 344 -6.08 -13.95 2.00
CA THR A 344 -5.84 -13.22 0.76
C THR A 344 -5.25 -14.16 -0.28
N SER A 345 -5.62 -13.97 -1.54
CA SER A 345 -4.99 -14.64 -2.68
C SER A 345 -3.96 -13.70 -3.31
N VAL A 346 -2.72 -14.17 -3.45
CA VAL A 346 -1.63 -13.46 -4.13
C VAL A 346 -1.11 -14.35 -5.27
N ASP A 347 -1.46 -14.00 -6.51
CA ASP A 347 -1.13 -14.83 -7.67
C ASP A 347 0.35 -14.69 -8.04
N GLY A 348 0.88 -13.47 -7.89
CA GLY A 348 2.27 -13.14 -8.16
C GLY A 348 3.27 -13.64 -7.11
N GLN A 349 4.44 -13.02 -7.10
CA GLN A 349 5.48 -13.24 -6.11
C GLN A 349 5.39 -12.21 -4.97
N LEU A 350 5.55 -12.68 -3.74
CA LEU A 350 5.74 -11.82 -2.58
C LEU A 350 7.24 -11.58 -2.35
N TYR A 351 7.66 -10.32 -2.41
CA TYR A 351 8.99 -9.86 -2.04
C TYR A 351 8.92 -9.04 -0.75
N TYR A 352 9.64 -9.50 0.27
CA TYR A 352 9.85 -8.77 1.52
C TYR A 352 11.33 -8.41 1.62
N ARG A 353 11.63 -7.13 1.76
CA ARG A 353 12.99 -6.59 1.92
C ARG A 353 13.00 -5.64 3.11
N ALA A 354 13.79 -5.97 4.13
CA ALA A 354 13.94 -5.12 5.31
C ALA A 354 15.41 -4.94 5.70
N GLY A 355 15.69 -3.84 6.39
CA GLY A 355 17.00 -3.39 6.83
C GLY A 355 17.32 -3.84 8.24
N THR A 356 17.68 -2.90 9.10
CA THR A 356 17.90 -3.16 10.53
C THR A 356 16.61 -3.12 11.32
N GLY A 357 16.55 -3.82 12.46
CA GLY A 357 15.38 -3.88 13.34
C GLY A 357 14.80 -5.30 13.42
N ASN A 358 13.72 -5.47 14.19
CA ASN A 358 13.06 -6.76 14.33
C ASN A 358 11.86 -6.84 13.38
N ASP A 359 12.10 -7.43 12.22
CA ASP A 359 11.15 -7.45 11.11
C ASP A 359 10.24 -8.68 11.15
N ARG A 360 8.99 -8.52 10.72
CA ARG A 360 7.98 -9.58 10.76
C ARG A 360 7.24 -9.74 9.43
N LEU A 361 7.22 -10.98 8.93
CA LEU A 361 6.37 -11.43 7.85
C LEU A 361 5.38 -12.48 8.39
N LEU A 362 4.08 -12.16 8.35
CA LEU A 362 3.02 -13.03 8.84
C LEU A 362 2.06 -13.38 7.70
N LEU A 363 2.07 -14.63 7.24
CA LEU A 363 1.21 -15.13 6.17
C LEU A 363 0.22 -16.13 6.76
N ARG A 364 -1.07 -15.80 6.76
CA ARG A 364 -2.08 -16.59 7.48
C ARG A 364 -3.29 -16.84 6.60
N GLN A 365 -3.71 -18.10 6.52
CA GLN A 365 -4.92 -18.49 5.78
C GLN A 365 -4.95 -17.95 4.35
N SER A 366 -3.79 -17.82 3.72
CA SER A 366 -3.64 -17.14 2.43
C SER A 366 -3.04 -18.08 1.39
N ASP A 367 -3.30 -17.80 0.12
CA ASP A 367 -2.80 -18.59 -0.99
C ASP A 367 -1.81 -17.77 -1.81
N PHE A 368 -0.68 -18.38 -2.18
CA PHE A 368 0.42 -17.75 -2.89
C PHE A 368 0.79 -18.55 -4.15
N GLY A 369 0.82 -17.88 -5.31
CA GLY A 369 1.08 -18.52 -6.59
C GLY A 369 2.55 -18.80 -6.85
N ILE A 370 3.33 -17.77 -7.20
CA ILE A 370 4.67 -17.96 -7.79
C ILE A 370 5.77 -18.17 -6.75
N GLY A 371 5.89 -17.28 -5.76
CA GLY A 371 7.05 -17.29 -4.85
C GLY A 371 6.82 -16.48 -3.60
N ILE A 372 7.53 -16.84 -2.54
CA ILE A 372 7.68 -16.00 -1.35
C ILE A 372 9.17 -15.81 -1.13
N ASP A 373 9.61 -14.57 -1.08
CA ASP A 373 11.01 -14.24 -0.94
C ASP A 373 11.23 -13.15 0.11
N MET A 374 11.57 -13.58 1.32
CA MET A 374 11.96 -12.72 2.42
C MET A 374 13.48 -12.62 2.51
N VAL A 375 13.99 -11.39 2.43
CA VAL A 375 15.36 -11.04 2.80
C VAL A 375 15.30 -9.96 3.86
N SER A 376 15.77 -10.28 5.06
CA SER A 376 15.83 -9.34 6.19
C SER A 376 17.28 -9.04 6.56
N GLY A 377 17.51 -7.89 7.17
CA GLY A 377 18.85 -7.46 7.55
C GLY A 377 19.25 -7.92 8.95
N SER A 378 19.55 -6.96 9.82
CA SER A 378 20.06 -7.20 11.18
C SER A 378 18.96 -7.05 12.22
N GLY A 379 18.91 -7.93 13.22
CA GLY A 379 17.94 -7.87 14.32
C GLY A 379 17.33 -9.23 14.61
N ASN A 380 16.17 -9.29 15.24
CA ASN A 380 15.47 -10.55 15.53
C ASN A 380 14.25 -10.70 14.61
N ASP A 381 14.45 -11.35 13.46
CA ASP A 381 13.45 -11.35 12.38
C ASP A 381 12.61 -12.62 12.40
N TYR A 382 11.35 -12.46 12.03
CA TYR A 382 10.34 -13.50 12.16
C TYR A 382 9.55 -13.68 10.87
N PHE A 383 9.54 -14.91 10.35
CA PHE A 383 8.64 -15.33 9.29
C PHE A 383 7.71 -16.41 9.82
N GLU A 384 6.41 -16.17 9.76
CA GLU A 384 5.39 -17.21 9.96
C GLU A 384 4.53 -17.41 8.72
N MET A 385 4.31 -18.67 8.39
CA MET A 385 3.29 -19.12 7.46
C MET A 385 2.38 -20.12 8.19
N PHE A 386 1.11 -19.76 8.37
CA PHE A 386 0.13 -20.55 9.11
C PHE A 386 -1.11 -20.82 8.25
N ARG A 387 -1.50 -22.10 8.13
CA ARG A 387 -2.69 -22.54 7.37
C ARG A 387 -2.77 -21.94 5.96
N SER A 388 -1.62 -21.78 5.33
CA SER A 388 -1.52 -21.13 4.02
C SER A 388 -1.08 -22.13 2.97
N THR A 389 -1.35 -21.82 1.70
CA THR A 389 -0.96 -22.65 0.56
C THR A 389 0.02 -21.89 -0.32
N PHE A 390 1.05 -22.58 -0.80
CA PHE A 390 2.01 -22.04 -1.75
C PHE A 390 2.11 -22.94 -2.99
N GLY A 391 2.26 -22.32 -4.16
CA GLY A 391 2.45 -23.01 -5.43
C GLY A 391 1.12 -23.51 -6.02
N VAL A 392 0.02 -22.84 -5.72
CA VAL A 392 -1.27 -23.08 -6.36
C VAL A 392 -1.47 -22.10 -7.52
N SER A 393 -1.86 -22.60 -8.68
CA SER A 393 -2.40 -21.74 -9.73
C SER A 393 -3.77 -21.21 -9.28
N PRO A 394 -4.05 -19.90 -9.39
CA PRO A 394 -5.35 -19.30 -9.07
C PRO A 394 -6.49 -19.91 -9.90
N ASP A 395 -6.19 -20.33 -11.14
CA ASP A 395 -7.14 -20.99 -12.05
C ASP A 395 -7.41 -22.47 -11.71
N GLY A 396 -6.78 -22.99 -10.64
CA GLY A 396 -6.83 -24.41 -10.28
C GLY A 396 -6.10 -25.32 -11.28
N ILE A 397 -5.40 -24.76 -12.27
CA ILE A 397 -4.64 -25.50 -13.29
C ILE A 397 -3.21 -25.74 -12.78
N GLY A 398 -3.07 -26.74 -11.91
CA GLY A 398 -1.77 -27.34 -11.58
C GLY A 398 -0.93 -26.59 -10.54
N GLN A 399 0.11 -27.29 -10.07
CA GLN A 399 1.08 -26.81 -9.09
C GLN A 399 2.16 -25.97 -9.81
N ILE A 400 2.52 -24.83 -9.25
CA ILE A 400 3.60 -23.98 -9.75
C ILE A 400 4.89 -24.33 -9.00
N SER A 401 5.94 -24.72 -9.74
CA SER A 401 7.27 -24.97 -9.17
C SER A 401 7.96 -23.65 -8.82
N GLY A 402 7.63 -23.13 -7.64
CA GLY A 402 8.29 -21.96 -7.08
C GLY A 402 9.05 -22.28 -5.78
N ARG A 403 9.43 -21.23 -5.06
CA ARG A 403 10.16 -21.37 -3.79
C ARG A 403 9.66 -20.39 -2.74
N VAL A 404 9.56 -20.88 -1.51
CA VAL A 404 9.54 -20.09 -0.28
C VAL A 404 10.98 -19.93 0.21
N ARG A 405 11.49 -18.71 0.21
CA ARG A 405 12.85 -18.37 0.62
C ARG A 405 12.83 -17.39 1.78
N PHE A 406 13.58 -17.72 2.83
CA PHE A 406 13.93 -16.80 3.90
C PHE A 406 15.44 -16.73 4.04
N VAL A 407 16.00 -15.54 3.83
CA VAL A 407 17.42 -15.26 4.06
C VAL A 407 17.53 -14.10 5.03
N LYS A 408 18.31 -14.31 6.07
CA LYS A 408 18.64 -13.27 7.05
C LYS A 408 20.11 -12.89 6.95
N VAL A 409 20.45 -11.62 7.15
CA VAL A 409 21.85 -11.18 7.09
C VAL A 409 22.58 -11.41 8.41
N ALA A 410 22.01 -11.01 9.55
CA ALA A 410 22.61 -11.18 10.88
C ALA A 410 21.60 -11.07 12.03
N GLY A 411 21.90 -11.63 13.20
CA GLY A 411 21.03 -11.64 14.40
C GLY A 411 20.16 -12.88 14.45
N ASP A 412 19.29 -13.01 15.45
CA ASP A 412 18.49 -14.23 15.62
C ASP A 412 17.33 -14.28 14.60
N GLY A 413 17.28 -15.32 13.77
CA GLY A 413 16.23 -15.57 12.80
C GLY A 413 15.21 -16.57 13.30
N SER A 414 13.93 -16.36 13.00
CA SER A 414 12.89 -17.31 13.33
C SER A 414 11.95 -17.59 12.16
N LEU A 415 11.83 -18.86 11.79
CA LEU A 415 10.84 -19.35 10.83
C LEU A 415 9.83 -20.26 11.55
N LYS A 416 8.55 -20.04 11.26
CA LYS A 416 7.49 -21.01 11.56
C LYS A 416 6.66 -21.33 10.32
N LEU A 417 6.70 -22.58 9.89
CA LEU A 417 5.79 -23.14 8.89
C LEU A 417 4.83 -24.10 9.58
N LEU A 418 3.57 -23.69 9.69
CA LEU A 418 2.59 -24.34 10.56
C LEU A 418 1.33 -24.68 9.77
N GLN A 419 0.92 -25.94 9.79
CA GLN A 419 -0.35 -26.40 9.18
C GLN A 419 -0.52 -25.97 7.71
N SER A 420 0.56 -25.87 6.96
CA SER A 420 0.59 -25.27 5.62
C SER A 420 0.97 -26.29 4.56
N SER A 421 0.67 -25.98 3.29
CA SER A 421 1.04 -26.82 2.15
C SER A 421 1.91 -26.03 1.17
N LEU A 422 3.08 -26.56 0.86
CA LEU A 422 4.04 -25.99 -0.09
C LEU A 422 4.21 -26.94 -1.28
N HIS A 423 3.75 -26.51 -2.46
CA HIS A 423 3.92 -27.26 -3.71
C HIS A 423 5.25 -26.99 -4.43
N GLY A 424 6.21 -26.37 -3.73
CA GLY A 424 7.54 -26.07 -4.22
C GLY A 424 8.61 -26.16 -3.13
N ASP A 425 9.74 -25.52 -3.37
CA ASP A 425 10.90 -25.61 -2.48
C ASP A 425 10.74 -24.74 -1.22
N LEU A 426 11.30 -25.20 -0.11
CA LEU A 426 11.51 -24.42 1.10
C LEU A 426 13.01 -24.20 1.32
N GLN A 427 13.44 -22.95 1.32
CA GLN A 427 14.84 -22.58 1.56
C GLN A 427 14.96 -21.56 2.69
N VAL A 428 15.72 -21.92 3.70
CA VAL A 428 15.97 -21.10 4.88
C VAL A 428 17.47 -20.97 5.07
N SER A 429 17.95 -19.74 5.24
CA SER A 429 19.35 -19.43 5.53
C SER A 429 19.41 -18.29 6.55
N LEU A 430 19.66 -18.62 7.81
CA LEU A 430 19.54 -17.65 8.91
C LEU A 430 20.89 -17.01 9.33
N ASN A 431 22.00 -17.56 8.85
CA ASN A 431 23.36 -17.04 9.04
C ASN A 431 23.77 -17.00 10.52
N SER A 432 24.19 -15.85 11.08
CA SER A 432 24.68 -15.78 12.47
C SER A 432 23.57 -15.35 13.41
N GLY A 433 23.46 -15.98 14.57
CA GLY A 433 22.39 -15.75 15.55
C GLY A 433 21.96 -17.06 16.19
N ASN A 434 21.29 -17.01 17.34
CA ASN A 434 20.64 -18.19 17.90
C ASN A 434 19.29 -18.39 17.19
N ASP A 435 19.30 -19.20 16.16
CA ASP A 435 18.19 -19.26 15.22
C ASP A 435 17.14 -20.31 15.62
N SER A 436 15.90 -20.10 15.18
CA SER A 436 14.79 -21.00 15.46
C SER A 436 13.97 -21.32 14.22
N VAL A 437 13.96 -22.58 13.81
CA VAL A 437 13.15 -23.08 12.71
C VAL A 437 12.13 -24.10 13.20
N VAL A 438 10.85 -23.85 12.95
CA VAL A 438 9.75 -24.76 13.26
C VAL A 438 9.00 -25.10 11.98
N VAL A 439 8.94 -26.39 11.63
CA VAL A 439 8.06 -26.92 10.59
C VAL A 439 7.11 -27.91 11.26
N GLN A 440 5.82 -27.61 11.28
CA GLN A 440 4.83 -28.40 12.01
C GLN A 440 3.58 -28.67 11.19
N SER A 441 3.11 -29.92 11.22
CA SER A 441 1.83 -30.32 10.63
C SER A 441 1.66 -29.90 9.17
N SER A 442 2.76 -29.83 8.42
CA SER A 442 2.79 -29.26 7.08
C SER A 442 3.12 -30.31 6.02
N GLN A 443 2.77 -30.02 4.78
CA GLN A 443 3.12 -30.82 3.61
C GLN A 443 4.04 -30.01 2.70
N ILE A 444 5.18 -30.59 2.30
CA ILE A 444 6.14 -29.95 1.40
C ILE A 444 6.49 -30.93 0.27
N ASP A 445 6.21 -30.50 -0.95
CA ASP A 445 6.39 -31.33 -2.15
C ASP A 445 7.82 -31.19 -2.71
N GLY A 446 8.39 -29.97 -2.68
CA GLY A 446 9.72 -29.65 -3.17
C GLY A 446 10.86 -29.87 -2.17
N LEU A 447 12.08 -29.50 -2.57
CA LEU A 447 13.28 -29.63 -1.75
C LEU A 447 13.17 -28.75 -0.51
N THR A 448 13.63 -29.26 0.63
CA THR A 448 13.67 -28.50 1.88
C THR A 448 15.10 -28.33 2.36
N PHE A 449 15.54 -27.08 2.49
CA PHE A 449 16.83 -26.69 3.03
C PHE A 449 16.63 -25.81 4.25
N LEU A 450 16.96 -26.34 5.44
CA LEU A 450 16.89 -25.62 6.71
C LEU A 450 18.32 -25.37 7.19
N TYR A 451 18.86 -24.19 6.87
CA TYR A 451 20.21 -23.79 7.25
C TYR A 451 20.15 -22.67 8.28
N THR A 452 20.62 -22.97 9.49
CA THR A 452 20.76 -21.99 10.57
C THR A 452 22.22 -21.64 10.83
N TYR A 453 23.17 -22.35 10.21
CA TYR A 453 24.59 -22.08 10.42
C TYR A 453 25.06 -20.73 9.89
N GLY A 454 26.05 -20.18 10.61
CA GLY A 454 26.78 -18.96 10.25
C GLY A 454 28.28 -19.05 10.58
N PRO A 455 29.01 -17.93 10.47
CA PRO A 455 30.44 -17.88 10.79
C PRO A 455 30.75 -17.95 12.30
N ARG A 456 29.74 -17.85 13.16
CA ARG A 456 29.87 -17.88 14.62
C ARG A 456 29.35 -19.22 15.16
N ALA A 457 29.79 -19.57 16.37
CA ALA A 457 29.27 -20.71 17.10
C ALA A 457 28.05 -20.23 17.90
N ASP A 458 26.86 -20.51 17.39
CA ASP A 458 25.58 -20.03 17.91
C ASP A 458 24.70 -21.22 18.33
N ARG A 459 23.71 -21.00 19.18
CA ARG A 459 22.84 -22.09 19.65
C ARG A 459 21.53 -22.09 18.86
N ASP A 460 21.41 -23.03 17.95
CA ASP A 460 20.24 -23.13 17.09
C ASP A 460 19.22 -24.16 17.55
N VAL A 461 17.98 -23.93 17.14
CA VAL A 461 16.86 -24.82 17.42
C VAL A 461 16.10 -25.12 16.14
N VAL A 462 16.14 -26.38 15.68
CA VAL A 462 15.36 -26.85 14.54
C VAL A 462 14.36 -27.91 14.99
N SER A 463 13.07 -27.68 14.76
CA SER A 463 11.98 -28.60 15.11
C SER A 463 11.11 -28.89 13.90
N VAL A 464 11.15 -30.13 13.42
CA VAL A 464 10.33 -30.63 12.32
C VAL A 464 9.40 -31.70 12.85
N THR A 465 8.09 -31.43 12.90
CA THR A 465 7.12 -32.32 13.53
C THR A 465 5.83 -32.54 12.75
N GLY A 466 5.30 -33.77 12.79
CA GLY A 466 3.97 -34.07 12.24
C GLY A 466 3.79 -33.78 10.74
N SER A 467 4.88 -33.69 9.98
CA SER A 467 4.89 -33.18 8.61
C SER A 467 5.19 -34.27 7.58
N ARG A 468 4.89 -33.98 6.30
CA ARG A 468 5.15 -34.86 5.15
C ARG A 468 6.08 -34.19 4.15
N PHE A 469 7.11 -34.91 3.74
CA PHE A 469 8.10 -34.44 2.77
C PHE A 469 8.18 -35.39 1.59
N TYR A 470 7.86 -34.91 0.39
CA TYR A 470 7.92 -35.73 -0.82
C TYR A 470 9.29 -35.71 -1.51
N SER A 471 10.07 -34.66 -1.29
CA SER A 471 11.45 -34.52 -1.79
C SER A 471 12.47 -34.53 -0.65
N ASN A 472 13.75 -34.35 -1.01
CA ASN A 472 14.85 -34.39 -0.05
C ASN A 472 14.78 -33.23 0.95
N VAL A 473 15.17 -33.52 2.18
CA VAL A 473 15.28 -32.57 3.29
C VAL A 473 16.73 -32.53 3.76
N ALA A 474 17.28 -31.33 3.91
CA ALA A 474 18.57 -31.11 4.53
C ALA A 474 18.43 -30.12 5.69
N ILE A 475 18.93 -30.51 6.85
CA ILE A 475 19.00 -29.70 8.07
C ILE A 475 20.48 -29.52 8.41
N ARG A 476 20.93 -28.29 8.59
CA ARG A 476 22.31 -27.97 8.99
C ARG A 476 22.34 -26.83 10.00
N THR A 477 22.91 -27.06 11.18
CA THR A 477 22.97 -26.06 12.27
C THR A 477 24.37 -25.48 12.50
N GLY A 478 25.43 -26.24 12.19
CA GLY A 478 26.77 -25.67 12.04
C GLY A 478 27.57 -25.71 13.33
N ALA A 479 28.19 -24.61 13.74
CA ALA A 479 28.96 -24.59 14.98
C ALA A 479 28.10 -24.07 16.14
N GLY A 480 28.30 -24.62 17.33
CA GLY A 480 27.57 -24.29 18.54
C GLY A 480 26.86 -25.51 19.15
N ASN A 481 26.12 -25.32 20.24
CA ASN A 481 25.44 -26.44 20.92
C ASN A 481 23.97 -26.46 20.50
N ASP A 482 23.64 -27.24 19.48
CA ASP A 482 22.37 -27.15 18.77
C ASP A 482 21.32 -28.16 19.24
N PHE A 483 20.06 -27.86 18.94
CA PHE A 483 18.91 -28.68 19.32
C PHE A 483 18.09 -29.00 18.08
N ILE A 484 18.18 -30.25 17.61
CA ILE A 484 17.42 -30.72 16.46
C ILE A 484 16.38 -31.75 16.89
N THR A 485 15.11 -31.48 16.61
CA THR A 485 14.00 -32.41 16.82
C THR A 485 13.34 -32.74 15.50
N VAL A 486 13.32 -34.02 15.14
CA VAL A 486 12.57 -34.56 13.99
C VAL A 486 11.60 -35.61 14.53
N ALA A 487 10.31 -35.29 14.61
CA ALA A 487 9.34 -36.19 15.23
C ALA A 487 8.00 -36.34 14.51
N ARG A 488 7.50 -37.58 14.42
CA ARG A 488 6.17 -37.89 13.85
C ARG A 488 6.02 -37.49 12.37
N ASN A 489 7.09 -37.54 11.59
CA ASN A 489 7.07 -37.16 10.18
C ASN A 489 7.03 -38.38 9.24
N GLN A 490 6.69 -38.12 7.98
CA GLN A 490 6.82 -39.06 6.87
C GLN A 490 7.78 -38.47 5.83
N PHE A 491 8.87 -39.18 5.53
CA PHE A 491 9.86 -38.79 4.54
C PHE A 491 9.84 -39.76 3.36
N TYR A 492 9.40 -39.28 2.20
CA TYR A 492 9.51 -40.02 0.94
C TYR A 492 10.80 -39.71 0.19
N GLY A 493 11.38 -38.52 0.40
CA GLY A 493 12.75 -38.17 0.00
C GLY A 493 13.77 -38.43 1.12
N ASN A 494 15.05 -38.27 0.80
CA ASN A 494 16.13 -38.49 1.76
C ASN A 494 16.13 -37.40 2.83
N LEU A 495 16.45 -37.76 4.08
CA LEU A 495 16.78 -36.80 5.13
C LEU A 495 18.30 -36.79 5.35
N LEU A 496 18.91 -35.61 5.16
CA LEU A 496 20.24 -35.28 5.61
C LEU A 496 20.15 -34.37 6.84
N LEU A 497 20.82 -34.75 7.92
CA LEU A 497 20.95 -33.97 9.14
C LEU A 497 22.44 -33.84 9.46
N ASP A 498 22.88 -32.61 9.69
CA ASP A 498 24.26 -32.27 10.07
C ASP A 498 24.19 -31.27 11.23
N ALA A 499 24.48 -31.72 12.45
CA ALA A 499 24.44 -30.83 13.63
C ALA A 499 25.70 -29.95 13.65
N GLY A 500 26.88 -30.56 13.43
CA GLY A 500 28.11 -29.86 13.08
C GLY A 500 29.13 -29.90 14.20
N ALA A 501 29.52 -28.77 14.78
CA ALA A 501 30.55 -28.73 15.80
C ALA A 501 30.03 -28.13 17.11
N GLY A 502 30.04 -28.89 18.19
CA GLY A 502 29.62 -28.49 19.53
C GLY A 502 29.02 -29.69 20.25
N ASN A 503 28.38 -29.48 21.39
CA ASN A 503 27.70 -30.57 22.10
C ASN A 503 26.21 -30.52 21.73
N ASP A 504 25.84 -31.29 20.72
CA ASP A 504 24.54 -31.22 20.09
C ASP A 504 23.54 -32.20 20.69
N VAL A 505 22.26 -31.83 20.62
CA VAL A 505 21.14 -32.69 21.03
C VAL A 505 20.26 -32.98 19.82
N VAL A 506 20.31 -34.22 19.35
CA VAL A 506 19.53 -34.67 18.20
C VAL A 506 18.49 -35.70 18.63
N GLN A 507 17.21 -35.34 18.50
CA GLN A 507 16.08 -36.24 18.73
C GLN A 507 15.41 -36.60 17.40
N VAL A 508 15.41 -37.89 17.06
CA VAL A 508 14.69 -38.43 15.90
C VAL A 508 13.69 -39.47 16.39
N SER A 509 12.40 -39.16 16.37
CA SER A 509 11.41 -40.07 16.96
C SER A 509 10.07 -40.22 16.26
N ASN A 510 9.57 -41.45 16.25
CA ASN A 510 8.25 -41.80 15.69
C ASN A 510 8.08 -41.39 14.22
N ASN A 511 9.17 -41.37 13.44
CA ASN A 511 9.12 -41.03 12.02
C ASN A 511 9.03 -42.28 11.14
N PHE A 512 8.54 -42.11 9.92
CA PHE A 512 8.61 -43.10 8.86
C PHE A 512 9.53 -42.59 7.74
N PHE A 513 10.62 -43.30 7.49
CA PHE A 513 11.59 -43.01 6.43
C PHE A 513 11.42 -44.04 5.32
N TYR A 514 10.81 -43.63 4.20
CA TYR A 514 10.69 -44.47 3.01
C TYR A 514 11.93 -44.38 2.11
N ALA A 515 12.74 -43.33 2.28
CA ALA A 515 14.06 -43.16 1.66
C ALA A 515 15.17 -43.11 2.72
N ASN A 516 16.37 -42.64 2.35
CA ASN A 516 17.52 -42.72 3.23
C ASN A 516 17.49 -41.69 4.36
N LEU A 517 18.05 -42.08 5.50
CA LEU A 517 18.43 -41.18 6.58
C LEU A 517 19.96 -41.15 6.70
N SER A 518 20.54 -39.95 6.70
CA SER A 518 21.92 -39.70 7.08
C SER A 518 21.97 -38.60 8.13
N ALA A 519 22.30 -38.94 9.36
CA ALA A 519 22.48 -37.99 10.45
C ALA A 519 23.94 -38.01 10.93
N ALA A 520 24.63 -36.89 10.86
CA ALA A 520 25.93 -36.66 11.45
C ALA A 520 25.79 -35.65 12.59
N LEU A 521 26.29 -35.99 13.78
CA LEU A 521 26.27 -35.11 14.93
C LEU A 521 27.53 -34.26 14.93
N GLY A 522 28.69 -34.86 14.66
CA GLY A 522 29.87 -34.15 14.16
C GLY A 522 30.98 -34.12 15.18
N SER A 523 31.45 -32.95 15.61
CA SER A 523 32.52 -32.89 16.63
C SER A 523 32.03 -32.33 17.95
N GLY A 524 32.28 -33.02 19.04
CA GLY A 524 31.91 -32.60 20.40
C GLY A 524 31.39 -33.78 21.20
N ASN A 525 30.71 -33.55 22.31
CA ASN A 525 30.12 -34.64 23.09
C ASN A 525 28.61 -34.63 22.88
N ASP A 526 28.16 -35.36 21.87
CA ASP A 526 26.80 -35.24 21.39
C ASP A 526 25.84 -36.23 22.06
N PHE A 527 24.55 -35.91 22.00
CA PHE A 527 23.49 -36.78 22.49
C PHE A 527 22.44 -37.06 21.41
N ALA A 528 22.33 -38.33 21.02
CA ALA A 528 21.31 -38.84 20.11
C ALA A 528 20.17 -39.56 20.86
N ASN A 529 18.93 -39.13 20.65
CA ASN A 529 17.73 -39.83 21.14
C ASN A 529 16.89 -40.35 19.96
N ILE A 530 17.05 -41.64 19.63
CA ILE A 530 16.51 -42.26 18.42
C ILE A 530 15.48 -43.33 18.78
N PHE A 531 14.18 -42.99 18.76
CA PHE A 531 13.16 -43.93 19.23
C PHE A 531 11.89 -44.03 18.38
N GLY A 532 11.35 -45.25 18.25
CA GLY A 532 10.05 -45.49 17.62
C GLY A 532 10.01 -45.25 16.11
N ASN A 533 11.15 -45.19 15.41
CA ASN A 533 11.19 -44.89 13.97
C ASN A 533 11.01 -46.15 13.12
N GLY A 534 10.41 -45.99 11.93
CA GLY A 534 10.40 -47.00 10.87
C GLY A 534 11.37 -46.61 9.75
N PHE A 535 12.49 -47.33 9.63
CA PHE A 535 13.48 -47.18 8.57
C PHE A 535 13.16 -48.16 7.43
N PHE A 536 12.31 -47.76 6.49
CA PHE A 536 11.89 -48.59 5.36
C PHE A 536 12.72 -48.36 4.10
N GLY A 537 13.47 -47.26 4.06
CA GLY A 537 14.40 -46.95 2.98
C GLY A 537 15.67 -47.83 2.97
N PRO A 538 16.51 -47.71 1.93
CA PRO A 538 17.70 -48.56 1.77
C PRO A 538 18.71 -48.44 2.91
N THR A 539 18.90 -47.23 3.45
CA THR A 539 19.88 -46.96 4.50
C THR A 539 19.36 -45.97 5.55
N ALA A 540 19.70 -46.22 6.80
CA ALA A 540 19.65 -45.23 7.87
C ALA A 540 20.99 -45.25 8.61
N THR A 541 21.71 -44.14 8.61
CA THR A 541 22.98 -43.99 9.32
C THR A 541 22.87 -42.82 10.30
N ILE A 542 23.27 -43.07 11.54
CA ILE A 542 23.42 -42.06 12.58
C ILE A 542 24.85 -42.18 13.09
N ASP A 543 25.62 -41.10 12.96
CA ASP A 543 27.04 -41.04 13.27
C ASP A 543 27.28 -39.96 14.34
N GLY A 544 27.79 -40.36 15.51
CA GLY A 544 28.21 -39.44 16.57
C GLY A 544 29.36 -38.55 16.13
N GLY A 545 30.24 -39.05 15.25
CA GLY A 545 31.43 -38.34 14.80
C GLY A 545 32.59 -38.45 15.79
N THR A 546 33.19 -37.32 16.17
CA THR A 546 34.35 -37.28 17.07
C THR A 546 33.96 -36.74 18.44
N GLY A 547 34.28 -37.49 19.49
CA GLY A 547 34.16 -37.06 20.88
C GLY A 547 33.59 -38.15 21.76
N GLN A 548 32.99 -37.79 22.90
CA GLN A 548 32.34 -38.75 23.80
C GLN A 548 30.82 -38.72 23.62
N ASP A 549 30.37 -39.33 22.55
CA ASP A 549 28.96 -39.29 22.14
C ASP A 549 28.12 -40.31 22.89
N ARG A 550 26.86 -39.99 23.10
CA ARG A 550 25.90 -40.86 23.78
C ARG A 550 24.67 -41.05 22.92
N ILE A 551 24.17 -42.29 22.90
CA ILE A 551 22.93 -42.63 22.21
C ILE A 551 21.95 -43.35 23.13
N PHE A 552 20.70 -42.92 23.10
CA PHE A 552 19.57 -43.71 23.53
C PHE A 552 18.80 -44.17 22.29
N GLN A 553 18.62 -45.48 22.13
CA GLN A 553 17.78 -46.04 21.07
C GLN A 553 16.79 -47.08 21.58
N SER A 554 15.55 -47.03 21.08
CA SER A 554 14.54 -48.03 21.40
C SER A 554 13.43 -48.11 20.36
N ARG A 555 12.82 -49.29 20.21
CA ARG A 555 11.61 -49.50 19.39
C ARG A 555 11.72 -49.04 17.93
N ASN A 556 12.92 -49.02 17.36
CA ASN A 556 13.12 -48.74 15.94
C ASN A 556 12.91 -50.02 15.11
N GLN A 557 12.41 -49.86 13.88
CA GLN A 557 12.18 -50.95 12.93
C GLN A 557 12.98 -50.71 11.66
N GLY A 558 13.45 -51.78 11.01
CA GLY A 558 14.23 -51.70 9.77
C GLY A 558 15.74 -51.54 10.00
N PRO A 559 16.54 -51.58 8.91
CA PRO A 559 18.00 -51.51 8.99
C PRO A 559 18.48 -50.11 9.36
N ALA A 560 19.29 -50.02 10.42
CA ALA A 560 19.97 -48.79 10.82
C ALA A 560 21.40 -49.08 11.32
N ALA A 561 22.33 -48.19 11.02
CA ALA A 561 23.70 -48.21 11.50
C ALA A 561 23.94 -47.04 12.44
N PHE A 562 24.43 -47.35 13.64
CA PHE A 562 24.85 -46.37 14.64
C PHE A 562 26.37 -46.44 14.75
N ARG A 563 27.07 -45.32 14.55
CA ARG A 563 28.53 -45.25 14.52
C ARG A 563 29.04 -44.22 15.51
N ASN A 564 30.26 -44.47 16.01
CA ASN A 564 30.97 -43.55 16.90
C ASN A 564 30.18 -43.17 18.17
N PHE A 565 29.49 -44.14 18.77
CA PHE A 565 28.92 -44.03 20.12
C PHE A 565 29.66 -45.02 21.04
N PRO A 566 30.66 -44.58 21.81
CA PRO A 566 31.52 -45.46 22.63
C PRO A 566 30.82 -46.15 23.80
#